data_AF-A0ABD5S1Q5-F1
#
_entry.id   AF-A0ABD5S1Q5-F1
#
_cell.length_a   1.000
_cell.length_b   1.000
_cell.length_c   1.000
_cell.angle_alpha   90.00
_cell.angle_beta   90.00
_cell.angle_gamma   90.00
#
_symmetry.space_group_name_H-M   'P 1'
#
loop_
_entity.id
_entity.type
_entity.pdbx_description
1 polymer ?
#
loop_
_entity_poly.entity_id
_entity_poly.type
_entity_poly.pdbx_seq_one_letter_code
_entity_poly.pdbx_strand_id
1 'polypeptide(L)'
;GWDAVAGERVEVAVDGESAWLLGDRPVDVDESSPSDPVVRLLPAYDTYLLGYVPENRPIPAAFRNRVWPGGGVIRPTVVVDGRVVGTWSLDRSRTTAVVSVDRFDPGASSAAVDRDLEAEVDDVGRFLDCDVEYRHVGD
;
A
#
# COMPACT_ATOMS: atom_id res chain seq x y z
N GLY A 1 14.53 -23.79 10.36
CA GLY A 1 13.55 -23.27 9.40
C GLY A 1 12.19 -23.23 10.05
N TRP A 2 11.12 -23.10 9.27
CA TRP A 2 9.74 -23.03 9.79
C TRP A 2 9.25 -24.34 10.43
N ASP A 3 9.99 -25.45 10.29
CA ASP A 3 9.62 -26.76 10.88
C ASP A 3 9.56 -26.74 12.41
N ALA A 4 10.29 -25.83 13.06
CA ALA A 4 10.26 -25.69 14.52
C ALA A 4 8.88 -25.29 15.06
N VAL A 5 8.04 -24.69 14.23
CA VAL A 5 6.67 -24.24 14.57
C VAL A 5 5.60 -25.03 13.79
N ALA A 6 5.94 -26.21 13.27
CA ALA A 6 5.03 -26.98 12.42
C ALA A 6 3.72 -27.38 13.14
N GLY A 7 3.75 -27.57 14.46
CA GLY A 7 2.56 -27.86 15.28
C GLY A 7 1.72 -26.65 15.63
N GLU A 8 2.19 -25.44 15.32
CA GLU A 8 1.54 -24.16 15.65
C GLU A 8 0.96 -23.48 14.40
N ARG A 9 1.09 -24.10 13.22
CA ARG A 9 0.58 -23.55 11.96
C ARG A 9 -0.61 -24.34 11.42
N VAL A 10 -1.50 -23.64 10.76
CA VAL A 10 -2.64 -24.18 10.03
C VAL A 10 -2.48 -23.80 8.56
N GLU A 11 -2.67 -24.77 7.66
CA GLU A 11 -2.70 -24.51 6.23
C GLU A 11 -4.01 -23.82 5.85
N VAL A 12 -3.92 -22.80 5.01
CA VAL A 12 -5.09 -22.10 4.46
C VAL A 12 -4.93 -21.89 2.96
N ALA A 13 -6.05 -21.74 2.25
CA ALA A 13 -6.04 -21.36 0.84
C ALA A 13 -6.24 -19.84 0.73
N VAL A 14 -5.35 -19.16 0.01
CA VAL A 14 -5.46 -17.73 -0.35
C VAL A 14 -5.41 -17.63 -1.86
N ASP A 15 -6.47 -17.11 -2.47
CA ASP A 15 -6.61 -17.06 -3.94
C ASP A 15 -6.37 -18.41 -4.65
N GLY A 16 -6.68 -19.52 -3.95
CA GLY A 16 -6.47 -20.90 -4.45
C GLY A 16 -5.05 -21.45 -4.26
N GLU A 17 -4.14 -20.67 -3.66
CA GLU A 17 -2.77 -21.09 -3.33
C GLU A 17 -2.63 -21.47 -1.85
N SER A 18 -1.83 -22.49 -1.56
CA SER A 18 -1.54 -22.89 -0.17
C SER A 18 -0.68 -21.85 0.54
N ALA A 19 -1.14 -21.41 1.71
CA ALA A 19 -0.44 -20.54 2.64
C ALA A 19 -0.53 -21.08 4.07
N TRP A 20 0.16 -20.44 5.01
CA TRP A 20 0.21 -20.86 6.41
C TRP A 20 -0.17 -19.70 7.34
N LEU A 21 -1.02 -19.97 8.32
CA LEU A 21 -1.34 -19.08 9.43
C LEU A 21 -0.89 -19.69 10.76
N LEU A 22 -0.68 -18.86 11.79
CA LEU A 22 -0.56 -19.35 13.15
C LEU A 22 -1.94 -19.82 13.66
N GLY A 23 -2.01 -21.04 14.16
CA GLY A 23 -3.25 -21.73 14.52
C GLY A 23 -3.94 -21.22 15.78
N ASP A 24 -3.23 -20.47 16.63
CA ASP A 24 -3.79 -19.85 17.85
C ASP A 24 -4.32 -18.43 17.61
N ARG A 25 -4.08 -17.87 16.42
CA ARG A 25 -4.65 -16.57 16.04
C ARG A 25 -5.96 -16.79 15.29
N PRO A 26 -7.11 -16.36 15.87
CA PRO A 26 -8.28 -16.15 15.04
C PRO A 26 -7.90 -15.08 14.01
N VAL A 27 -7.84 -15.47 12.74
CA VAL A 27 -7.98 -14.50 11.67
C VAL A 27 -9.47 -14.33 11.51
N ASP A 28 -10.00 -13.21 12.01
CA ASP A 28 -11.29 -12.71 11.55
C ASP A 28 -11.10 -12.33 10.09
N VAL A 29 -11.18 -13.34 9.22
CA VAL A 29 -11.36 -13.12 7.80
C VAL A 29 -12.81 -12.69 7.69
N ASP A 30 -13.04 -11.38 7.82
CA ASP A 30 -14.31 -10.82 7.43
C ASP A 30 -14.43 -11.05 5.92
N GLU A 31 -15.17 -12.09 5.53
CA GLU A 31 -15.43 -12.38 4.11
C GLU A 31 -16.30 -11.29 3.47
N SER A 32 -16.85 -10.36 4.26
CA SER A 32 -17.45 -9.16 3.72
C SER A 32 -16.35 -8.16 3.35
N SER A 33 -16.19 -7.93 2.05
CA SER A 33 -15.44 -6.77 1.58
C SER A 33 -16.09 -5.51 2.16
N PRO A 34 -15.32 -4.55 2.70
CA PRO A 34 -15.87 -3.26 3.07
C PRO A 34 -16.61 -2.65 1.86
N SER A 35 -17.71 -1.95 2.11
CA SER A 35 -18.51 -1.34 1.05
C SER A 35 -17.78 -0.21 0.33
N ASP A 36 -16.82 0.42 1.02
CA ASP A 36 -15.98 1.49 0.52
C ASP A 36 -14.52 1.02 0.40
N PRO A 37 -13.77 1.54 -0.60
CA PRO A 37 -12.36 1.18 -0.78
C PRO A 37 -11.50 1.65 0.40
N VAL A 38 -10.45 0.91 0.71
CA VAL A 38 -9.43 1.31 1.70
C VAL A 38 -8.21 1.86 0.97
N VAL A 39 -7.96 3.17 1.14
CA VAL A 39 -6.81 3.86 0.54
C VAL A 39 -5.73 4.12 1.59
N ARG A 40 -4.45 3.92 1.25
CA ARG A 40 -3.30 4.28 2.09
C ARG A 40 -2.16 4.94 1.31
N LEU A 41 -1.59 6.01 1.86
CA LEU A 41 -0.30 6.56 1.44
C LEU A 41 0.83 5.97 2.28
N LEU A 42 1.40 4.86 1.81
CA LEU A 42 2.50 4.20 2.54
C LEU A 42 3.83 4.89 2.24
N PRO A 43 4.67 5.19 3.26
CA PRO A 43 5.97 5.80 3.06
C PRO A 43 6.95 4.87 2.35
N ALA A 44 8.09 5.43 1.94
CA ALA A 44 9.20 4.62 1.48
C ALA A 44 9.61 3.60 2.55
N TYR A 45 9.94 2.38 2.12
CA TYR A 45 10.38 1.28 3.00
C TYR A 45 9.34 0.80 4.02
N ASP A 46 8.05 1.03 3.76
CA ASP A 46 7.00 0.49 4.61
C ASP A 46 7.09 -1.05 4.69
N THR A 47 6.89 -1.59 5.91
CA THR A 47 6.96 -3.03 6.18
C THR A 47 5.95 -3.84 5.37
N TYR A 48 4.84 -3.24 4.97
CA TYR A 48 3.84 -3.85 4.10
C TYR A 48 4.43 -4.31 2.77
N LEU A 49 5.40 -3.57 2.21
CA LEU A 49 6.08 -3.96 0.98
C LEU A 49 7.30 -4.86 1.23
N LEU A 50 7.99 -4.65 2.35
CA LEU A 50 9.20 -5.39 2.71
C LEU A 50 8.94 -6.81 3.21
N GLY A 51 7.78 -7.07 3.80
CA GLY A 51 7.45 -8.34 4.46
C GLY A 51 7.23 -9.52 3.50
N TYR A 52 7.12 -9.26 2.19
CA TYR A 52 6.80 -10.28 1.19
C TYR A 52 7.97 -10.58 0.25
N VAL A 53 8.10 -11.87 -0.10
CA VAL A 53 8.96 -12.31 -1.21
C VAL A 53 8.51 -11.66 -2.53
N PRO A 54 9.43 -11.39 -3.48
CA PRO A 54 9.16 -10.57 -4.67
C PRO A 54 7.89 -10.95 -5.46
N GLU A 55 7.60 -12.24 -5.58
CA GLU A 55 6.45 -12.80 -6.27
C GLU A 55 5.12 -12.51 -5.58
N ASN A 56 5.11 -12.42 -4.24
CA ASN A 56 3.91 -12.22 -3.43
C ASN A 56 3.70 -10.76 -3.03
N ARG A 57 4.51 -9.83 -3.55
CA ARG A 57 4.32 -8.41 -3.24
C ARG A 57 3.04 -7.90 -3.91
N PRO A 58 2.30 -7.01 -3.24
CA PRO A 58 1.04 -6.46 -3.75
C PRO A 58 1.23 -5.42 -4.88
N ILE A 59 2.22 -5.61 -5.76
CA ILE A 59 2.56 -4.71 -6.85
C ILE A 59 2.36 -5.46 -8.17
N PRO A 60 1.50 -4.98 -9.08
CA PRO A 60 1.37 -5.60 -10.39
C PRO A 60 2.72 -5.67 -11.11
N ALA A 61 3.01 -6.81 -11.75
CA ALA A 61 4.34 -7.08 -12.30
C ALA A 61 4.84 -5.98 -13.26
N ALA A 62 3.94 -5.41 -14.07
CA ALA A 62 4.23 -4.33 -15.02
C ALA A 62 4.76 -3.04 -14.35
N PHE A 63 4.45 -2.81 -13.07
CA PHE A 63 4.78 -1.59 -12.33
C PHE A 63 5.84 -1.80 -11.26
N ARG A 64 6.44 -2.99 -11.16
CA ARG A 64 7.50 -3.26 -10.14
C ARG A 64 8.65 -2.26 -10.20
N ASN A 65 9.11 -1.88 -11.39
CA ASN A 65 10.18 -0.89 -11.56
C ASN A 65 9.77 0.56 -11.19
N ARG A 66 8.45 0.85 -11.18
CA ARG A 66 7.93 2.12 -10.68
C ARG A 66 8.05 2.22 -9.16
N VAL A 67 7.98 1.10 -8.42
CA VAL A 67 8.12 1.07 -6.96
C VAL A 67 9.56 0.77 -6.53
N TRP A 68 10.21 -0.21 -7.17
CA TRP A 68 11.60 -0.63 -6.98
C TRP A 68 12.43 -0.36 -8.25
N PRO A 69 13.01 0.84 -8.41
CA PRO A 69 13.84 1.14 -9.58
C PRO A 69 15.22 0.47 -9.55
N GLY A 70 15.59 -0.20 -8.45
CA GLY A 70 16.93 -0.72 -8.20
C GLY A 70 17.69 0.11 -7.16
N GLY A 71 18.96 -0.23 -6.93
CA GLY A 71 19.85 0.51 -6.01
C GLY A 71 19.42 0.50 -4.53
N GLY A 72 18.58 -0.46 -4.13
CA GLY A 72 18.05 -0.54 -2.76
C GLY A 72 16.94 0.48 -2.45
N VAL A 73 16.40 1.16 -3.47
CA VAL A 73 15.34 2.16 -3.29
C VAL A 73 13.96 1.53 -3.34
N ILE A 74 13.09 1.95 -2.41
CA ILE A 74 11.64 1.68 -2.40
C ILE A 74 10.93 3.02 -2.39
N ARG A 75 10.13 3.30 -3.42
CA ARG A 75 9.36 4.54 -3.48
C ARG A 75 8.14 4.47 -2.55
N PRO A 76 7.68 5.60 -1.98
CA PRO A 76 6.39 5.68 -1.32
C PRO A 76 5.27 5.28 -2.30
N THR A 77 4.25 4.58 -1.80
CA THR A 77 3.21 3.95 -2.64
C THR A 77 1.80 4.38 -2.25
N VAL A 78 0.93 4.48 -3.26
CA VAL A 78 -0.51 4.55 -3.08
C VAL A 78 -1.06 3.13 -3.11
N VAL A 79 -1.77 2.74 -2.07
CA VAL A 79 -2.39 1.41 -1.94
C VAL A 79 -3.90 1.57 -1.90
N VAL A 80 -4.61 0.78 -2.70
CA VAL A 80 -6.08 0.69 -2.70
C VAL A 80 -6.43 -0.79 -2.52
N ASP A 81 -7.22 -1.11 -1.51
CA ASP A 81 -7.66 -2.47 -1.17
C ASP A 81 -6.51 -3.48 -1.15
N GLY A 82 -5.38 -3.08 -0.55
CA GLY A 82 -4.18 -3.90 -0.44
C GLY A 82 -3.40 -4.09 -1.74
N ARG A 83 -3.70 -3.33 -2.81
CA ARG A 83 -2.92 -3.35 -4.06
C ARG A 83 -2.26 -2.01 -4.31
N VAL A 84 -1.01 -2.03 -4.76
CA VAL A 84 -0.28 -0.80 -5.13
C VAL A 84 -0.73 -0.31 -6.50
N VAL A 85 -1.27 0.90 -6.54
CA VAL A 85 -1.86 1.53 -7.74
C VAL A 85 -1.08 2.76 -8.21
N GLY A 86 -0.11 3.21 -7.43
CA GLY A 86 0.66 4.41 -7.72
C GLY A 86 1.85 4.60 -6.80
N THR A 87 2.59 5.67 -7.05
CA THR A 87 3.62 6.20 -6.16
C THR A 87 3.27 7.61 -5.73
N TRP A 88 3.81 8.05 -4.59
CA TRP A 88 3.69 9.44 -4.18
C TRP A 88 5.03 10.01 -3.73
N SER A 89 5.10 11.33 -3.64
CA SER A 89 6.24 12.06 -3.12
C SER A 89 5.78 13.22 -2.24
N LEU A 90 6.68 13.66 -1.38
CA LEU A 90 6.50 14.80 -0.50
C LEU A 90 7.62 15.81 -0.73
N ASP A 91 7.25 17.04 -1.12
CA ASP A 91 8.17 18.17 -1.21
C ASP A 91 7.89 19.15 -0.06
N ARG A 92 8.84 19.28 0.87
CA ARG A 92 8.78 20.21 2.01
C ARG A 92 9.66 21.44 1.83
N SER A 93 10.22 21.66 0.64
CA SER A 93 11.11 22.79 0.38
C SER A 93 10.35 24.11 0.16
N ARG A 94 9.04 24.02 -0.08
CA ARG A 94 8.15 25.16 -0.30
C ARG A 94 7.53 25.64 1.02
N THR A 95 6.97 26.85 1.01
CA THR A 95 6.25 27.40 2.16
C THR A 95 5.11 26.49 2.63
N THR A 96 4.40 25.88 1.67
CA THR A 96 3.40 24.83 1.90
C THR A 96 3.94 23.53 1.35
N ALA A 97 3.93 22.46 2.15
CA ALA A 97 4.40 21.16 1.69
C ALA A 97 3.49 20.65 0.57
N VAL A 98 4.02 19.88 -0.37
CA VAL A 98 3.25 19.34 -1.49
C VAL A 98 3.32 17.83 -1.48
N VAL A 99 2.16 17.17 -1.45
CA VAL A 99 2.02 15.75 -1.71
C VAL A 99 1.64 15.57 -3.17
N SER A 100 2.51 14.91 -3.93
CA SER A 100 2.27 14.61 -5.34
C SER A 100 2.00 13.13 -5.54
N VAL A 101 0.90 12.78 -6.21
CA VAL A 101 0.50 11.39 -6.48
C VAL A 101 0.57 11.09 -7.98
N ASP A 102 1.31 10.03 -8.32
CA ASP A 102 1.42 9.47 -9.67
C ASP A 102 0.76 8.08 -9.68
N ARG A 103 -0.50 8.02 -10.13
CA ARG A 103 -1.25 6.77 -10.31
C ARG A 103 -0.90 6.18 -11.67
N PHE A 104 -0.44 4.93 -11.67
CA PHE A 104 -0.14 4.21 -12.91
C PHE A 104 -1.21 3.17 -13.29
N ASP A 105 -2.13 2.84 -12.37
CA ASP A 105 -3.28 1.97 -12.64
C ASP A 105 -4.58 2.79 -12.78
N PRO A 106 -5.07 3.04 -14.00
CA PRO A 106 -6.31 3.80 -14.21
C PRO A 106 -7.56 3.02 -13.77
N GLY A 107 -7.49 1.69 -13.65
CA GLY A 107 -8.61 0.85 -13.22
C GLY A 107 -8.97 1.01 -11.74
N ALA A 108 -8.08 1.62 -10.96
CA ALA A 108 -8.28 1.91 -9.54
C ALA A 108 -8.86 3.31 -9.26
N SER A 109 -9.28 4.05 -10.30
CA SER A 109 -9.85 5.39 -10.14
C SER A 109 -11.35 5.35 -9.88
N SER A 110 -11.80 6.01 -8.81
CA SER A 110 -13.22 6.23 -8.52
C SER A 110 -13.37 7.45 -7.61
N ALA A 111 -14.57 8.05 -7.57
CA ALA A 111 -14.85 9.18 -6.68
C ALA A 111 -14.64 8.83 -5.19
N ALA A 112 -14.85 7.57 -4.80
CA ALA A 112 -14.57 7.11 -3.45
C ALA A 112 -13.06 7.09 -3.17
N VAL A 113 -12.27 6.54 -4.09
CA VAL A 113 -10.80 6.51 -3.99
C VAL A 113 -10.23 7.93 -3.98
N ASP A 114 -10.72 8.84 -4.83
CA ASP A 114 -10.23 10.22 -4.86
C ASP A 114 -10.48 10.94 -3.53
N ARG A 115 -11.69 10.79 -2.96
CA ARG A 115 -12.05 11.31 -1.63
C ARG A 115 -11.17 10.74 -0.51
N ASP A 116 -10.94 9.42 -0.49
CA ASP A 116 -10.10 8.79 0.54
C ASP A 116 -8.61 9.12 0.36
N LEU A 117 -8.17 9.39 -0.87
CA LEU A 117 -6.82 9.85 -1.16
C LEU A 117 -6.59 11.28 -0.65
N GLU A 118 -7.56 12.18 -0.80
CA GLU A 118 -7.53 13.51 -0.17
C GLU A 118 -7.43 13.40 1.35
N ALA A 119 -8.22 12.51 1.97
CA ALA A 119 -8.15 12.27 3.42
C ALA A 119 -6.78 11.75 3.88
N GLU A 120 -6.13 10.87 3.11
CA GLU A 120 -4.77 10.41 3.39
C GLU A 120 -3.73 11.53 3.23
N VAL A 121 -3.92 12.46 2.27
CA VAL A 121 -3.06 13.65 2.15
C VAL A 121 -3.20 14.52 3.39
N ASP A 122 -4.43 14.79 3.83
CA ASP A 122 -4.69 15.53 5.07
C ASP A 122 -4.06 14.85 6.28
N ASP A 123 -4.09 13.51 6.35
CA ASP A 123 -3.46 12.76 7.43
C ASP A 123 -1.93 12.88 7.42
N VAL A 124 -1.29 12.93 6.25
CA VAL A 124 0.14 13.25 6.12
C VAL A 124 0.43 14.65 6.68
N GLY A 125 -0.40 15.64 6.36
CA GLY A 125 -0.28 17.00 6.91
C GLY A 125 -0.41 17.03 8.44
N ARG A 126 -1.44 16.35 8.97
CA ARG A 126 -1.66 16.16 10.42
C ARG A 126 -0.47 15.48 11.09
N PHE A 127 0.08 14.41 10.50
CA PHE A 127 1.21 13.68 11.05
C PHE A 127 2.49 14.52 11.09
N LEU A 128 2.72 15.32 10.06
CA LEU A 128 3.91 16.17 9.94
C LEU A 128 3.76 17.54 10.60
N ASP A 129 2.58 17.85 11.13
CA ASP A 129 2.22 19.14 11.72
C ASP A 129 2.44 20.31 10.75
N CYS A 130 1.96 20.17 9.51
CA CYS A 130 2.04 21.21 8.49
C CYS A 130 0.88 21.19 7.50
N ASP A 131 0.58 22.35 6.92
CA ASP A 131 -0.32 22.45 5.78
C ASP A 131 0.30 21.75 4.55
N VAL A 132 -0.54 21.02 3.82
CA VAL A 132 -0.17 20.28 2.63
C VAL A 132 -1.07 20.65 1.45
N GLU A 133 -0.47 20.87 0.29
CA GLU A 133 -1.15 20.95 -0.99
C GLU A 133 -1.16 19.58 -1.63
N TYR A 134 -2.32 19.16 -2.14
CA TYR A 134 -2.45 17.96 -2.95
C TYR A 134 -2.22 18.25 -4.45
N ARG A 135 -1.48 17.37 -5.14
CA ARG A 135 -1.29 17.42 -6.60
C ARG A 135 -1.34 16.04 -7.24
N HIS A 136 -2.09 15.90 -8.34
CA HIS A 136 -1.93 14.76 -9.24
C HIS A 136 -0.79 15.03 -10.24
N VAL A 137 0.05 14.04 -10.49
CA VAL A 137 1.06 14.12 -11.53
C VAL A 137 0.38 13.90 -12.88
N GLY A 138 0.37 14.94 -13.73
CA GLY A 138 -0.25 14.90 -15.07
C GLY A 138 -1.24 16.02 -15.36
N ASP A 139 -1.64 16.79 -14.33
CA ASP A 139 -2.37 18.06 -14.45
C ASP A 139 -1.45 19.23 -14.84
#